data_AF-A0A353G1I0-F1
#
_entry.id   AF-A0A353G1I0-F1
#
_cell.length_a   1.000
_cell.length_b   1.000
_cell.length_c   1.000
_cell.angle_alpha   90.00
_cell.angle_beta   90.00
_cell.angle_gamma   90.00
#
_symmetry.space_group_name_H-M   'P 1'
#
loop_
_entity.id
_entity.type
_entity.pdbx_description
1 polymer ?
#
loop_
_entity_poly.entity_id
_entity_poly.type
_entity_poly.pdbx_seq_one_letter_code
_entity_poly.pdbx_strand_id
1 'polypeptide(L)'
;MPHLHRIFSNNRYSNFGELAETFSRRLLNEFGQEGEACVVCNSATSGLSGTLIASGCTGSVIVPAFTFPATYGAVYAAGLKPLLMDVNLETWAIRPEDLDDMLQKSGAKAVILVTPFGLKTDFSSHILSAANTERQS
;
A
#
# COMPACT_ATOMS: atom_id res chain seq x y z
N MET A 1 -5.00 31.80 -2.88
CA MET A 1 -5.09 30.40 -2.40
C MET A 1 -6.49 29.84 -2.66
N PRO A 2 -6.81 29.38 -3.88
CA PRO A 2 -8.19 29.08 -4.31
C PRO A 2 -8.86 27.97 -3.48
N HIS A 3 -8.13 26.91 -3.13
CA HIS A 3 -8.67 25.82 -2.30
C HIS A 3 -8.96 26.26 -0.87
N LEU A 4 -8.10 27.11 -0.29
CA LEU A 4 -8.27 27.61 1.07
C LEU A 4 -9.50 28.53 1.18
N HIS A 5 -9.68 29.45 0.23
CA HIS A 5 -10.90 30.29 0.19
C HIS A 5 -12.17 29.46 0.11
N ARG A 6 -12.15 28.36 -0.65
CA ARG A 6 -13.29 27.45 -0.79
C ARG A 6 -13.67 26.80 0.55
N ILE A 7 -12.69 26.29 1.30
CA ILE A 7 -12.88 25.72 2.65
C ILE A 7 -13.52 26.74 3.59
N PHE A 8 -13.01 27.98 3.61
CA PHE A 8 -13.56 29.02 4.48
C PHE A 8 -14.96 29.46 4.04
N SER A 9 -15.23 29.52 2.73
CA SER A 9 -16.53 29.94 2.22
C SER A 9 -17.66 28.95 2.50
N ASN A 10 -17.36 27.64 2.61
CA ASN A 10 -18.35 26.59 2.86
C ASN A 10 -18.32 26.06 4.31
N ASN A 11 -17.43 26.57 5.17
CA ASN A 11 -17.24 26.15 6.57
C ASN A 11 -16.98 24.63 6.75
N ARG A 12 -16.40 23.95 5.74
CA ARG A 12 -16.07 22.53 5.81
C ARG A 12 -14.56 22.32 5.86
N TYR A 13 -14.03 22.30 7.09
CA TYR A 13 -12.59 22.30 7.38
C TYR A 13 -11.94 20.91 7.40
N SER A 14 -12.73 19.86 7.66
CA SER A 14 -12.27 18.48 7.78
C SER A 14 -13.41 17.53 7.40
N ASN A 15 -13.12 16.23 7.32
CA ASN A 15 -14.03 15.08 7.18
C ASN A 15 -15.20 15.26 6.20
N PHE A 16 -15.24 14.41 5.18
CA PHE A 16 -16.30 14.43 4.14
C PHE A 16 -16.36 15.75 3.35
N GLY A 17 -15.32 16.59 3.42
CA GLY A 17 -15.26 17.85 2.68
C GLY A 17 -15.09 17.62 1.19
N GLU A 18 -15.70 18.48 0.38
CA GLU A 18 -15.69 18.39 -1.09
C GLU A 18 -14.27 18.30 -1.69
N LEU A 19 -13.29 18.97 -1.08
CA LEU A 19 -11.91 18.93 -1.56
C LEU A 19 -11.26 17.56 -1.39
N ALA A 20 -11.57 16.84 -0.30
CA ALA A 20 -11.06 15.49 -0.09
C ALA A 20 -11.68 14.51 -1.10
N GLU A 21 -12.98 14.64 -1.37
CA GLU A 21 -13.67 13.85 -2.41
C GLU A 21 -13.15 14.15 -3.81
N THR A 22 -12.92 15.43 -4.12
CA THR A 22 -12.35 15.85 -5.41
C THR A 22 -10.93 15.32 -5.57
N PHE A 23 -10.12 15.35 -4.51
CA PHE A 23 -8.77 14.81 -4.53
C PHE A 23 -8.77 13.29 -4.72
N SER A 24 -9.58 12.56 -3.95
CA SER A 24 -9.80 11.11 -4.12
C SER A 24 -10.17 10.76 -5.57
N ARG A 25 -11.16 11.46 -6.15
CA ARG A 25 -11.59 11.23 -7.53
C ARG A 25 -10.49 11.48 -8.55
N ARG A 26 -9.67 12.52 -8.34
CA ARG A 26 -8.53 12.81 -9.23
C ARG A 26 -7.45 11.73 -9.14
N LEU A 27 -7.13 11.26 -7.94
CA LEU A 27 -6.19 10.16 -7.75
C LEU A 27 -6.70 8.87 -8.41
N LEU A 28 -7.99 8.55 -8.24
CA LEU A 28 -8.59 7.37 -8.86
C LEU A 28 -8.56 7.47 -10.39
N ASN A 29 -8.84 8.65 -10.96
CA ASN A 29 -8.79 8.85 -12.41
C ASN A 29 -7.37 8.77 -12.99
N GLU A 30 -6.36 9.18 -12.23
CA GLU A 30 -4.96 9.21 -12.67
C GLU A 30 -4.26 7.85 -12.49
N PHE A 31 -4.55 7.15 -11.40
CA PHE A 31 -3.79 5.97 -10.96
C PHE A 31 -4.62 4.70 -10.80
N GLY A 32 -5.95 4.80 -10.74
CA GLY A 32 -6.82 3.66 -10.49
C GLY A 32 -7.24 2.91 -11.75
N GLN A 33 -7.75 1.70 -11.55
CA GLN A 33 -8.39 0.88 -12.59
C GLN A 33 -9.89 0.77 -12.37
N GLU A 34 -10.60 0.23 -13.38
CA GLU A 34 -12.03 -0.02 -13.28
C GLU A 34 -12.35 -0.95 -12.09
N GLY A 35 -13.30 -0.54 -11.25
CA GLY A 35 -13.68 -1.28 -10.05
C GLY A 35 -12.84 -0.97 -8.80
N GLU A 36 -11.79 -0.18 -8.89
CA GLU A 36 -11.02 0.28 -7.72
C GLU A 36 -11.67 1.48 -7.03
N ALA A 37 -11.31 1.68 -5.76
CA ALA A 37 -11.74 2.82 -4.95
C ALA A 37 -10.52 3.54 -4.36
N CYS A 38 -10.62 4.86 -4.21
CA CYS A 38 -9.57 5.68 -3.58
C CYS A 38 -10.07 6.27 -2.26
N VAL A 39 -9.41 5.93 -1.16
CA VAL A 39 -9.67 6.50 0.16
C VAL A 39 -8.52 7.42 0.56
N VAL A 40 -8.83 8.68 0.86
CA VAL A 40 -7.84 9.66 1.32
C VAL A 40 -7.65 9.50 2.82
N CYS A 41 -6.41 9.27 3.22
CA CYS A 41 -6.02 9.11 4.63
C CYS A 41 -5.26 10.34 5.12
N ASN A 42 -5.14 10.48 6.45
CA ASN A 42 -4.34 11.55 7.06
C ASN A 42 -2.83 11.36 6.87
N SER A 43 -2.38 10.16 6.48
CA SER A 43 -1.00 9.80 6.21
C SER A 43 -0.93 8.50 5.41
N ALA A 44 0.21 8.22 4.76
CA ALA A 44 0.42 6.95 4.08
C ALA A 44 0.48 5.76 5.06
N THR A 45 1.01 5.97 6.27
CA THR A 45 1.05 4.95 7.33
C THR A 45 -0.35 4.46 7.70
N SER A 46 -1.29 5.39 7.93
CA SER A 46 -2.67 5.02 8.26
C SER A 46 -3.39 4.37 7.07
N GLY A 47 -3.06 4.77 5.84
CA GLY A 47 -3.51 4.09 4.63
C GLY A 47 -3.06 2.63 4.58
N LEU A 48 -1.76 2.37 4.72
CA LEU A 48 -1.20 1.01 4.73
C LEU A 48 -1.79 0.15 5.84
N SER A 49 -1.89 0.66 7.08
CA SER A 49 -2.53 -0.07 8.18
C SER A 49 -4.00 -0.35 7.92
N GLY A 50 -4.74 0.64 7.42
CA GLY A 50 -6.15 0.51 7.10
C GLY A 50 -6.40 -0.55 6.02
N THR A 51 -5.57 -0.58 4.98
CA THR A 51 -5.64 -1.61 3.93
C THR A 51 -5.40 -3.01 4.49
N LEU A 52 -4.38 -3.20 5.34
CA LEU A 52 -4.10 -4.50 5.96
C LEU A 52 -5.23 -4.98 6.89
N ILE A 53 -5.83 -4.06 7.65
CA ILE A 53 -6.97 -4.36 8.52
C ILE A 53 -8.19 -4.73 7.67
N ALA A 54 -8.48 -3.94 6.63
CA ALA A 54 -9.64 -4.15 5.75
C ALA A 54 -9.52 -5.44 4.92
N SER A 55 -8.30 -5.88 4.60
CA SER A 55 -8.08 -7.14 3.89
C SER A 55 -8.28 -8.38 4.76
N GLY A 56 -8.44 -8.23 6.08
CA GLY A 56 -8.53 -9.36 7.01
C GLY A 56 -7.25 -10.19 7.10
N CYS A 57 -6.09 -9.61 6.71
CA CYS A 57 -4.81 -10.30 6.79
C CYS A 57 -4.50 -10.70 8.23
N THR A 58 -3.89 -11.86 8.42
CA THR A 58 -3.44 -12.33 9.74
C THR A 58 -1.99 -12.84 9.66
N GLY A 59 -1.33 -12.93 10.81
CA GLY A 59 0.04 -13.44 10.89
C GLY A 59 1.08 -12.44 10.40
N SER A 60 1.89 -12.85 9.43
CA SER A 60 3.07 -12.11 8.99
C SER A 60 2.85 -11.39 7.65
N VAL A 61 3.42 -10.20 7.52
CA VAL A 61 3.44 -9.40 6.28
C VAL A 61 4.88 -9.21 5.83
N ILE A 62 5.18 -9.60 4.59
CA ILE A 62 6.52 -9.42 4.03
C ILE A 62 6.77 -7.93 3.80
N VAL A 63 7.94 -7.44 4.23
CA VAL A 63 8.39 -6.06 4.03
C VAL A 63 9.87 -6.02 3.66
N PRO A 64 10.32 -5.06 2.82
CA PRO A 64 11.73 -4.93 2.48
C PRO A 64 12.56 -4.56 3.71
N ALA A 65 13.72 -5.19 3.86
CA ALA A 65 14.68 -4.86 4.92
C ALA A 65 15.19 -3.41 4.81
N PHE A 66 15.31 -2.91 3.58
CA PHE A 66 15.61 -1.52 3.29
C PHE A 66 14.33 -0.73 2.96
N THR A 67 13.80 0.00 3.95
CA THR A 67 12.64 0.89 3.77
C THR A 67 12.58 1.95 4.88
N PHE A 68 11.72 2.95 4.72
CA PHE A 68 11.41 3.91 5.77
C PHE A 68 10.65 3.25 6.94
N PRO A 69 10.94 3.59 8.22
CA PRO A 69 10.32 2.95 9.38
C PRO A 69 8.78 2.92 9.40
N ALA A 70 8.10 3.85 8.72
CA ALA A 70 6.64 3.82 8.65
C ALA A 70 6.08 2.57 7.97
N THR A 71 6.82 1.90 7.08
CA THR A 71 6.39 0.62 6.48
C THR A 71 6.19 -0.43 7.58
N TYR A 72 7.16 -0.56 8.50
CA TYR A 72 7.05 -1.43 9.67
C TYR A 72 5.97 -0.98 10.63
N GLY A 73 5.96 0.32 10.93
CA GLY A 73 4.96 0.93 11.81
C GLY A 73 3.54 0.65 11.35
N ALA A 74 3.29 0.65 10.03
CA ALA A 74 1.98 0.34 9.48
C ALA A 74 1.56 -1.11 9.73
N VAL A 75 2.47 -2.07 9.57
CA VAL A 75 2.23 -3.50 9.86
C VAL A 75 1.93 -3.69 11.35
N TYR A 76 2.72 -3.09 12.23
CA TYR A 76 2.49 -3.17 13.68
C TYR A 76 1.17 -2.52 14.09
N ALA A 77 0.82 -1.36 13.52
CA ALA A 77 -0.44 -0.67 13.80
C ALA A 77 -1.67 -1.46 13.32
N ALA A 78 -1.50 -2.38 12.35
CA ALA A 78 -2.52 -3.33 11.94
C ALA A 78 -2.60 -4.58 12.84
N GLY A 79 -1.75 -4.71 13.87
CA GLY A 79 -1.70 -5.88 14.74
C GLY A 79 -0.98 -7.08 14.13
N LEU A 80 -0.21 -6.87 13.06
CA LEU A 80 0.49 -7.91 12.30
C LEU A 80 1.99 -7.93 12.60
N LYS A 81 2.68 -8.98 12.13
CA LYS A 81 4.12 -9.15 12.32
C LYS A 81 4.87 -8.87 11.01
N PRO A 82 5.79 -7.89 10.96
CA PRO A 82 6.62 -7.71 9.78
C PRO A 82 7.60 -8.88 9.64
N LEU A 83 7.72 -9.39 8.42
CA LEU A 83 8.70 -10.40 8.03
C LEU A 83 9.66 -9.77 7.01
N LEU A 84 10.92 -9.63 7.41
CA LEU A 84 11.94 -8.96 6.62
C LEU A 84 12.33 -9.80 5.39
N MET A 85 12.43 -9.13 4.25
CA MET A 85 12.98 -9.68 3.02
C MET A 85 14.10 -8.79 2.50
N ASP A 86 15.20 -9.40 2.09
CA ASP A 86 16.36 -8.67 1.58
C ASP A 86 16.05 -7.97 0.24
N VAL A 87 16.90 -7.01 -0.13
CA VAL A 87 16.74 -6.18 -1.33
C VAL A 87 17.90 -6.35 -2.29
N ASN A 88 17.66 -6.06 -3.57
CA ASN A 88 18.71 -5.95 -4.56
C ASN A 88 19.59 -4.73 -4.25
N LEU A 89 20.93 -4.87 -4.30
CA LEU A 89 21.87 -3.80 -3.98
C LEU A 89 21.88 -2.63 -5.00
N GLU A 90 21.46 -2.90 -6.24
CA GLU A 90 21.42 -1.89 -7.30
C GLU A 90 20.11 -1.10 -7.28
N THR A 91 18.98 -1.78 -7.08
CA THR A 91 17.64 -1.15 -7.13
C THR A 91 17.07 -0.81 -5.77
N TRP A 92 17.62 -1.39 -4.70
CA TRP A 92 17.16 -1.26 -3.31
C TRP A 92 15.75 -1.81 -3.05
N ALA A 93 15.15 -2.45 -4.05
CA ALA A 93 13.83 -3.07 -3.97
C ALA A 93 13.95 -4.58 -3.78
N ILE A 94 12.87 -5.21 -3.32
CA ILE A 94 12.76 -6.69 -3.31
C ILE A 94 12.95 -7.20 -4.75
N ARG A 95 13.72 -8.29 -4.88
CA ARG A 95 13.85 -9.03 -6.15
C ARG A 95 12.54 -9.76 -6.45
N PRO A 96 11.88 -9.50 -7.59
CA PRO A 96 10.63 -10.19 -7.95
C PRO A 96 10.76 -11.71 -7.93
N GLU A 97 11.89 -12.24 -8.41
CA GLU A 97 12.20 -13.67 -8.45
C GLU A 97 12.26 -14.36 -7.08
N ASP A 98 12.56 -13.62 -6.01
CA ASP A 98 12.62 -14.17 -4.65
C ASP A 98 11.25 -14.16 -3.94
N LEU A 99 10.28 -13.41 -4.48
CA LEU A 99 9.02 -13.11 -3.79
C LEU A 99 8.13 -14.35 -3.66
N ASP A 100 7.97 -15.12 -4.74
CA ASP A 100 7.11 -16.31 -4.75
C ASP A 100 7.64 -17.38 -3.77
N ASP A 101 8.96 -17.59 -3.80
CA ASP A 101 9.68 -18.47 -2.90
C ASP A 101 9.49 -18.08 -1.43
N MET A 102 9.55 -16.77 -1.14
CA MET A 102 9.38 -16.24 0.21
C MET A 102 7.93 -16.38 0.69
N LEU A 103 6.94 -16.09 -0.16
CA LEU A 103 5.52 -16.30 0.14
C LEU A 103 5.25 -17.78 0.47
N GLN A 104 5.77 -18.71 -0.34
CA GLN A 104 5.57 -20.14 -0.13
C GLN A 104 6.22 -20.63 1.16
N LYS A 105 7.48 -20.25 1.43
CA LYS A 105 8.23 -20.73 2.62
C LYS A 105 7.70 -20.15 3.92
N SER A 106 7.26 -18.89 3.91
CA SER A 106 6.80 -18.20 5.12
C SER A 106 5.32 -18.43 5.43
N GLY A 107 4.51 -18.78 4.43
CA GLY A 107 3.05 -18.82 4.55
C GLY A 107 2.42 -17.44 4.72
N ALA A 108 3.17 -16.35 4.52
CA ALA A 108 2.64 -15.00 4.55
C ALA A 108 1.58 -14.81 3.47
N LYS A 109 0.53 -14.04 3.81
CA LYS A 109 -0.61 -13.77 2.91
C LYS A 109 -0.59 -12.35 2.34
N ALA A 110 0.37 -11.53 2.75
CA ALA A 110 0.50 -10.17 2.28
C ALA A 110 1.98 -9.77 2.19
N VAL A 111 2.25 -8.86 1.26
CA VAL A 111 3.54 -8.19 1.08
C VAL A 111 3.30 -6.69 0.89
N ILE A 112 4.13 -5.84 1.49
CA ILE A 112 4.19 -4.41 1.15
C ILE A 112 5.42 -4.20 0.29
N LEU A 113 5.20 -3.92 -0.99
CA LEU A 113 6.26 -3.54 -1.92
C LEU A 113 6.57 -2.05 -1.79
N VAL A 114 7.84 -1.69 -1.92
CA VAL A 114 8.33 -0.32 -1.84
C VAL A 114 9.05 0.01 -3.13
N THR A 115 8.88 1.24 -3.62
CA THR A 115 9.59 1.82 -4.77
C THR A 115 10.64 2.82 -4.26
N PRO A 116 11.85 2.36 -3.89
CA PRO A 116 12.85 3.22 -3.26
C PRO A 116 13.23 4.36 -4.18
N PHE A 117 13.24 5.59 -3.65
CA PHE A 117 13.59 6.79 -4.41
C PHE A 117 12.74 7.03 -5.68
N GLY A 118 11.57 6.38 -5.80
CA GLY A 118 10.74 6.44 -7.01
C GLY A 118 11.22 5.54 -8.16
N LEU A 119 12.21 4.68 -7.93
CA LEU A 119 12.66 3.69 -8.91
C LEU A 119 11.59 2.61 -9.07
N LYS A 120 11.09 2.45 -10.30
CA LYS A 120 10.05 1.48 -10.61
C LYS A 120 10.67 0.09 -10.79
N THR A 121 10.19 -0.86 -10.01
CA THR A 121 10.44 -2.29 -10.21
C THR A 121 9.13 -2.93 -10.69
N ASP A 122 9.23 -3.81 -11.68
CA ASP A 122 8.07 -4.51 -12.22
C ASP A 122 7.80 -5.79 -11.40
N PHE A 123 6.61 -5.86 -10.83
CA PHE A 123 6.10 -7.03 -10.09
C PHE A 123 4.84 -7.63 -10.75
N SER A 124 4.46 -7.18 -11.95
CA SER A 124 3.18 -7.53 -12.57
C SER A 124 2.96 -9.03 -12.71
N SER A 125 3.98 -9.80 -13.12
CA SER A 125 3.90 -11.27 -13.23
C SER A 125 3.60 -11.95 -11.89
N HIS A 126 4.26 -11.51 -10.83
CA HIS A 126 4.16 -12.12 -9.49
C HIS A 126 2.85 -11.74 -8.78
N ILE A 127 2.38 -10.51 -8.95
CA ILE A 127 1.07 -10.07 -8.44
C ILE A 127 -0.07 -10.89 -9.06
N LEU A 128 -0.02 -11.12 -10.38
CA LEU A 128 -1.01 -11.94 -11.08
C LEU A 128 -0.97 -13.41 -10.62
N SER A 129 0.22 -13.96 -10.38
CA SER A 129 0.39 -15.32 -9.84
C SER A 129 -0.32 -15.46 -8.48
N ALA A 130 -0.02 -14.57 -7.53
CA ALA A 130 -0.58 -14.59 -6.19
C ALA A 130 -2.12 -14.43 -6.16
N ALA A 131 -2.66 -13.52 -6.99
CA ALA A 131 -4.10 -13.27 -7.07
C ALA A 131 -4.91 -14.43 -7.66
N ASN A 132 -4.29 -15.28 -8.50
CA ASN A 132 -4.95 -16.44 -9.09
C ASN A 132 -4.99 -17.64 -8.14
N THR A 133 -4.01 -17.77 -7.24
CA THR A 133 -3.98 -18.85 -6.23
C THR A 133 -5.10 -18.72 -5.20
N GLU A 134 -5.47 -17.50 -4.80
CA GLU A 134 -6.56 -17.27 -3.83
C GLU A 134 -7.97 -17.52 -4.41
N ARG A 135 -8.17 -17.47 -5.73
CA ARG A 135 -9.47 -17.78 -6.36
C ARG A 135 -9.74 -19.28 -6.51
N GLN A 136 -8.74 -20.12 -6.28
CA GLN A 136 -8.83 -21.58 -6.45
C GLN A 136 -8.94 -22.34 -5.12
N SER A 137 -8.86 -21.64 -3.98
CA SER A 137 -8.98 -22.18 -2.60
C SER A 137 -10.27 -21.73 -1.94
#